data_AF-A0A4Z0GLN6-F1
#
_entry.id   AF-A0A4Z0GLN6-F1
#
_cell.length_a   1.000
_cell.length_b   1.000
_cell.length_c   1.000
_cell.angle_alpha   90.00
_cell.angle_beta   90.00
_cell.angle_gamma   90.00
#
_symmetry.space_group_name_H-M   'P 1'
#
loop_
_entity.id
_entity.type
_entity.pdbx_description
1 polymer ?
#
loop_
_entity_poly.entity_id
_entity_poly.type
_entity_poly.pdbx_seq_one_letter_code
_entity_poly.pdbx_strand_id
1 'polypeptide(L)'
;MELKNRLLEIQKNGYVLPKGLSEFEAVQLVMRSLSSPDGELRDALGYTILSKWLVEEHLLNGRQLKEILKQAVSEDMLYFKIGKSESDSVFLRSFSSLLIALILFRDNQEKFLNKNEFQENMNQLTHYCELEKDYRSFVVEKGWAHAPAHISDALDECVRSRFAGFNECQALWGSLQTMLRNAPNVFDAEEDERFAIPVLAMVELKKVTLADLFGWLEKVDIQDPEDIPVYSAVNRVNLTKRVNMKHFIRCLYMRMKEKSLLGKEQVEQLIQLEHKFNPYFYNI
;
A
#
# COMPACT_ATOMS: atom_id res chain seq x y z
N MET A 1 20.19 14.69 14.39
CA MET A 1 21.08 15.65 13.71
C MET A 1 22.21 14.96 12.95
N GLU A 2 22.96 14.04 13.56
CA GLU A 2 24.07 13.35 12.87
C GLU A 2 23.62 12.56 11.62
N LEU A 3 22.58 11.72 11.73
CA LEU A 3 22.09 10.94 10.57
C LEU A 3 21.61 11.84 9.42
N LYS A 4 20.87 12.92 9.73
CA LYS A 4 20.38 13.87 8.73
C LYS A 4 21.51 14.54 7.95
N ASN A 5 22.56 14.97 8.64
CA ASN A 5 23.73 15.55 7.98
C ASN A 5 24.43 14.54 7.05
N ARG A 6 24.54 13.28 7.49
CA ARG A 6 25.11 12.21 6.65
C ARG A 6 24.26 11.94 5.40
N LEU A 7 22.94 11.92 5.52
CA LEU A 7 22.07 11.68 4.37
C LEU A 7 22.05 12.88 3.42
N LEU A 8 22.11 14.11 3.94
CA LEU A 8 22.29 15.32 3.14
C LEU A 8 23.61 15.30 2.35
N GLU A 9 24.70 14.81 2.95
CA GLU A 9 25.97 14.66 2.25
C GLU A 9 25.89 13.63 1.12
N ILE A 10 25.24 12.47 1.36
CA ILE A 10 24.97 11.47 0.32
C ILE A 10 24.21 12.10 -0.85
N GLN A 11 23.11 12.82 -0.56
CA GLN A 11 22.31 13.49 -1.59
C GLN A 11 23.14 14.54 -2.36
N LYS A 12 23.88 15.41 -1.66
CA LYS A 12 24.72 16.46 -2.27
C LYS A 12 25.83 15.89 -3.16
N ASN A 13 26.38 14.75 -2.80
CA ASN A 13 27.43 14.07 -3.56
C ASN A 13 26.88 13.16 -4.66
N GLY A 14 25.62 13.34 -5.09
CA GLY A 14 25.05 12.56 -6.18
C GLY A 14 24.76 11.11 -5.82
N TYR A 15 24.41 10.84 -4.54
CA TYR A 15 24.07 9.51 -4.02
C TYR A 15 25.25 8.52 -3.99
N VAL A 16 26.48 9.02 -3.96
CA VAL A 16 27.67 8.18 -3.86
C VAL A 16 27.73 7.47 -2.49
N LEU A 17 28.14 6.20 -2.51
CA LEU A 17 28.34 5.38 -1.32
C LEU A 17 29.35 6.05 -0.35
N PRO A 18 29.03 6.20 0.95
CA PRO A 18 29.97 6.75 1.93
C PRO A 18 31.26 5.94 2.04
N LYS A 19 32.41 6.64 2.12
CA LYS A 19 33.71 5.98 2.32
C LYS A 19 33.73 5.17 3.62
N GLY A 20 34.27 3.95 3.55
CA GLY A 20 34.47 3.09 4.72
C GLY A 20 33.24 2.29 5.16
N LEU A 21 32.12 2.38 4.43
CA LEU A 21 30.99 1.47 4.58
C LEU A 21 30.91 0.53 3.37
N SER A 22 30.56 -0.73 3.61
CA SER A 22 30.04 -1.59 2.56
C SER A 22 28.65 -1.11 2.10
N GLU A 23 28.25 -1.55 0.92
CA GLU A 23 26.91 -1.30 0.34
C GLU A 23 25.79 -1.67 1.32
N PHE A 24 25.91 -2.85 1.94
CA PHE A 24 24.93 -3.33 2.91
C PHE A 24 24.88 -2.47 4.18
N GLU A 25 26.04 -2.10 4.73
CA GLU A 25 26.11 -1.23 5.92
C GLU A 25 25.57 0.17 5.64
N ALA A 26 25.78 0.69 4.42
CA ALA A 26 25.23 1.98 4.00
C ALA A 26 23.70 1.92 3.89
N VAL A 27 23.14 0.88 3.28
CA VAL A 27 21.68 0.69 3.22
C VAL A 27 21.11 0.57 4.63
N GLN A 28 21.73 -0.24 5.50
CA GLN A 28 21.34 -0.39 6.90
C GLN A 28 21.39 0.94 7.68
N LEU A 29 22.39 1.78 7.42
CA LEU A 29 22.46 3.11 8.00
C LEU A 29 21.28 3.97 7.57
N VAL A 30 20.95 4.00 6.27
CA VAL A 30 19.84 4.81 5.73
C VAL A 30 18.51 4.30 6.25
N MET A 31 18.30 3.00 6.37
CA MET A 31 17.07 2.41 6.93
C MET A 31 16.71 2.93 8.33
N ARG A 32 17.70 3.36 9.13
CA ARG A 32 17.45 3.96 10.46
C ARG A 32 16.63 5.25 10.40
N SER A 33 16.59 5.92 9.25
CA SER A 33 15.79 7.14 9.05
C SER A 33 14.30 6.86 8.93
N LEU A 34 13.89 5.63 8.58
CA LEU A 34 12.50 5.27 8.26
C LEU A 34 11.55 5.40 9.47
N SER A 35 12.07 5.36 10.69
CA SER A 35 11.31 5.56 11.92
C SER A 35 11.24 7.02 12.38
N SER A 36 11.90 7.95 11.68
CA SER A 36 12.03 9.32 12.14
C SER A 36 10.70 10.07 12.04
N PRO A 37 10.30 10.85 13.06
CA PRO A 37 9.19 11.79 12.93
C PRO A 37 9.54 13.03 12.09
N ASP A 38 10.82 13.24 11.75
CA ASP A 38 11.25 14.29 10.82
C ASP A 38 11.02 13.82 9.38
N GLY A 39 9.96 14.31 8.74
CA GLY A 39 9.58 13.93 7.38
C GLY A 39 10.62 14.28 6.31
N GLU A 40 11.48 15.28 6.53
CA GLU A 40 12.60 15.56 5.61
C GLU A 40 13.65 14.45 5.71
N LEU A 41 13.98 14.02 6.93
CA LEU A 41 14.93 12.93 7.15
C LEU A 41 14.38 11.60 6.61
N ARG A 42 13.10 11.31 6.85
CA ARG A 42 12.46 10.05 6.50
C ARG A 42 12.15 9.95 5.00
N ASP A 43 11.50 10.96 4.42
CA ASP A 43 10.88 10.87 3.10
C ASP A 43 11.84 11.42 2.02
N ALA A 44 12.21 12.70 2.18
CA ALA A 44 13.00 13.44 1.19
C ALA A 44 14.46 12.95 1.12
N LEU A 45 14.98 12.38 2.21
CA LEU A 45 16.32 11.82 2.29
C LEU A 45 16.30 10.30 2.34
N GLY A 46 15.82 9.72 3.45
CA GLY A 46 15.89 8.30 3.74
C GLY A 46 15.33 7.41 2.63
N TYR A 47 14.02 7.53 2.40
CA TYR A 47 13.32 6.76 1.39
C TYR A 47 13.81 7.06 -0.02
N THR A 48 14.08 8.34 -0.34
CA THR A 48 14.61 8.74 -1.65
C THR A 48 15.97 8.09 -1.95
N ILE A 49 16.89 8.08 -0.98
CA ILE A 49 18.20 7.42 -1.12
C ILE A 49 18.02 5.91 -1.27
N LEU A 50 17.15 5.28 -0.49
CA LEU A 50 16.87 3.84 -0.63
C LEU A 50 16.29 3.49 -1.99
N SER A 51 15.34 4.27 -2.50
CA SER A 51 14.78 4.09 -3.84
C SER A 51 15.88 4.16 -4.89
N LYS A 52 16.71 5.20 -4.87
CA LYS A 52 17.79 5.35 -5.84
C LYS A 52 18.81 4.21 -5.76
N TRP A 53 19.29 3.89 -4.56
CA TRP A 53 20.28 2.82 -4.39
C TRP A 53 19.74 1.44 -4.71
N LEU A 54 18.53 1.12 -4.28
CA LEU A 54 17.96 -0.21 -4.44
C LEU A 54 17.28 -0.40 -5.79
N VAL A 55 16.81 0.64 -6.47
CA VAL A 55 16.09 0.49 -7.74
C VAL A 55 16.88 1.00 -8.93
N GLU A 56 17.48 2.19 -8.85
CA GLU A 56 18.18 2.78 -10.00
C GLU A 56 19.62 2.28 -10.13
N GLU A 57 20.36 2.22 -9.01
CA GLU A 57 21.79 1.89 -9.00
C GLU A 57 22.07 0.39 -8.78
N HIS A 58 21.03 -0.39 -8.46
CA HIS A 58 21.11 -1.82 -8.16
C HIS A 58 22.17 -2.20 -7.10
N LEU A 59 22.38 -1.35 -6.09
CA LEU A 59 23.50 -1.40 -5.14
C LEU A 59 23.60 -2.73 -4.36
N LEU A 60 22.48 -3.40 -4.10
CA LEU A 60 22.45 -4.71 -3.43
C LEU A 60 22.09 -5.82 -4.41
N ASN A 61 22.71 -6.99 -4.21
CA ASN A 61 22.34 -8.22 -4.92
C ASN A 61 21.15 -8.94 -4.24
N GLY A 62 20.56 -9.91 -4.94
CA GLY A 62 19.39 -10.66 -4.44
C GLY A 62 19.57 -11.33 -3.08
N ARG A 63 20.77 -11.76 -2.69
CA ARG A 63 21.00 -12.35 -1.35
C ARG A 63 20.88 -11.26 -0.27
N GLN A 64 21.51 -10.13 -0.47
CA GLN A 64 21.43 -8.99 0.45
C GLN A 64 20.01 -8.43 0.51
N LEU A 65 19.31 -8.33 -0.63
CA LEU A 65 17.92 -7.89 -0.66
C LEU A 65 16.99 -8.81 0.13
N LYS A 66 17.20 -10.13 0.10
CA LYS A 66 16.47 -11.08 0.97
C LYS A 66 16.72 -10.83 2.44
N GLU A 67 17.96 -10.49 2.83
CA GLU A 67 18.28 -10.16 4.22
C GLU A 67 17.60 -8.87 4.68
N ILE A 68 17.52 -7.85 3.81
CA ILE A 68 16.77 -6.62 4.09
C ILE A 68 15.26 -6.92 4.16
N LEU A 69 14.72 -7.71 3.23
CA LEU A 69 13.31 -8.07 3.20
C LEU A 69 12.87 -8.77 4.48
N LYS A 70 13.67 -9.74 4.95
CA LYS A 70 13.43 -10.44 6.22
C LYS A 70 13.38 -9.49 7.42
N GLN A 71 14.22 -8.45 7.42
CA GLN A 71 14.18 -7.41 8.46
C GLN A 71 12.94 -6.54 8.32
N ALA A 72 12.61 -6.12 7.09
CA ALA A 72 11.50 -5.22 6.82
C ALA A 72 10.14 -5.83 7.24
N VAL A 73 9.91 -7.12 7.02
CA VAL A 73 8.67 -7.81 7.43
C VAL A 73 8.62 -8.23 8.91
N SER A 74 9.60 -7.84 9.72
CA SER A 74 9.72 -8.31 11.11
C SER A 74 8.90 -7.51 12.14
N GLU A 75 8.84 -8.04 13.36
CA GLU A 75 8.29 -7.38 14.56
C GLU A 75 8.94 -6.02 14.87
N ASP A 76 10.21 -5.87 14.49
CA ASP A 76 10.98 -4.65 14.74
C ASP A 76 10.77 -3.58 13.66
N MET A 77 10.06 -3.90 12.56
CA MET A 77 9.83 -3.01 11.42
C MET A 77 8.35 -2.94 11.02
N LEU A 78 7.88 -3.78 10.09
CA LEU A 78 6.49 -3.76 9.59
C LEU A 78 5.45 -3.86 10.73
N TYR A 79 5.75 -4.63 11.78
CA TYR A 79 4.86 -4.80 12.93
C TYR A 79 5.28 -4.00 14.17
N PHE A 80 6.19 -3.03 14.04
CA PHE A 80 6.68 -2.27 15.17
C PHE A 80 5.54 -1.57 15.92
N LYS A 81 5.26 -2.08 17.13
CA LYS A 81 4.14 -1.64 17.99
C LYS A 81 2.79 -1.65 17.24
N ILE A 82 2.56 -2.67 16.42
CA ILE A 82 1.31 -2.85 15.66
C ILE A 82 0.07 -2.79 16.58
N GLY A 83 -1.04 -2.31 16.03
CA GLY A 83 -2.30 -2.09 16.76
C GLY A 83 -2.37 -0.75 17.51
N LYS A 84 -1.27 -0.01 17.62
CA LYS A 84 -1.30 1.39 18.12
C LYS A 84 -1.65 2.37 16.99
N SER A 85 -2.63 3.23 17.25
CA SER A 85 -2.93 4.43 16.47
C SER A 85 -2.38 5.69 17.15
N GLU A 86 -2.33 6.80 16.42
CA GLU A 86 -1.93 8.12 16.92
C GLU A 86 -0.49 8.20 17.46
N SER A 87 0.39 7.28 17.04
CA SER A 87 1.78 7.19 17.51
C SER A 87 2.78 7.28 16.36
N ASP A 88 3.97 7.81 16.62
CA ASP A 88 5.05 7.90 15.63
C ASP A 88 5.57 6.51 15.18
N SER A 89 5.16 5.43 15.84
CA SER A 89 5.43 4.07 15.37
C SER A 89 4.87 3.78 13.97
N VAL A 90 3.82 4.50 13.54
CA VAL A 90 3.25 4.35 12.19
C VAL A 90 4.28 4.63 11.10
N PHE A 91 5.20 5.58 11.32
CA PHE A 91 6.20 5.94 10.32
C PHE A 91 7.09 4.75 9.98
N LEU A 92 7.59 4.02 10.99
CA LEU A 92 8.42 2.85 10.73
C LEU A 92 7.62 1.75 9.99
N ARG A 93 6.40 1.43 10.43
CA ARG A 93 5.59 0.38 9.80
C ARG A 93 5.25 0.71 8.35
N SER A 94 4.80 1.93 8.13
CA SER A 94 4.41 2.43 6.82
C SER A 94 5.58 2.51 5.84
N PHE A 95 6.73 3.05 6.27
CA PHE A 95 7.92 3.09 5.42
C PHE A 95 8.60 1.74 5.25
N SER A 96 8.36 0.79 6.17
CA SER A 96 8.74 -0.62 5.95
C SER A 96 7.94 -1.21 4.79
N SER A 97 6.65 -0.88 4.66
CA SER A 97 5.84 -1.29 3.51
C SER A 97 6.40 -0.76 2.19
N LEU A 98 6.82 0.51 2.13
CA LEU A 98 7.48 1.06 0.95
C LEU A 98 8.82 0.40 0.65
N LEU A 99 9.64 0.13 1.67
CA LEU A 99 10.90 -0.59 1.48
C LEU A 99 10.66 -2.01 0.92
N ILE A 100 9.63 -2.70 1.42
CA ILE A 100 9.23 -4.01 0.90
C ILE A 100 8.81 -3.89 -0.57
N ALA A 101 8.04 -2.86 -0.94
CA ALA A 101 7.68 -2.60 -2.33
C ALA A 101 8.92 -2.45 -3.23
N LEU A 102 9.91 -1.65 -2.84
CA LEU A 102 11.18 -1.50 -3.61
C LEU A 102 11.89 -2.85 -3.82
N ILE A 103 11.89 -3.71 -2.81
CA ILE A 103 12.57 -5.01 -2.88
C ILE A 103 11.77 -6.01 -3.73
N LEU A 104 10.44 -6.02 -3.62
CA LEU A 104 9.58 -6.87 -4.44
C LEU A 104 9.60 -6.43 -5.91
N PHE A 105 9.67 -5.13 -6.17
CA PHE A 105 9.91 -4.58 -7.51
C PHE A 105 11.21 -5.14 -8.11
N ARG A 106 12.30 -5.13 -7.34
CA ARG A 106 13.57 -5.74 -7.75
C ARG A 106 13.44 -7.25 -7.96
N ASP A 107 12.68 -7.98 -7.14
CA ASP A 107 12.42 -9.41 -7.38
C ASP A 107 11.64 -9.64 -8.67
N ASN A 108 10.67 -8.80 -8.99
CA ASN A 108 9.89 -8.90 -10.21
C ASN A 108 10.76 -8.78 -11.48
N GLN A 109 11.87 -8.05 -11.39
CA GLN A 109 12.86 -7.91 -12.45
C GLN A 109 13.92 -9.04 -12.44
N GLU A 110 14.48 -9.35 -11.27
CA GLU A 110 15.69 -10.17 -11.13
C GLU A 110 15.44 -11.61 -10.65
N LYS A 111 14.23 -11.89 -10.17
CA LYS A 111 13.73 -13.23 -9.82
C LYS A 111 14.58 -13.96 -8.77
N PHE A 112 14.97 -13.27 -7.70
CA PHE A 112 15.81 -13.85 -6.65
C PHE A 112 15.03 -14.62 -5.57
N LEU A 113 13.77 -14.28 -5.28
CA LEU A 113 12.90 -15.01 -4.34
C LEU A 113 12.43 -16.33 -4.94
N ASN A 114 12.35 -17.39 -4.16
CA ASN A 114 11.62 -18.59 -4.55
C ASN A 114 10.13 -18.48 -4.19
N LYS A 115 9.31 -19.45 -4.61
CA LYS A 115 7.86 -19.44 -4.36
C LYS A 115 7.50 -19.40 -2.87
N ASN A 116 8.22 -20.13 -2.02
CA ASN A 116 7.95 -20.17 -0.59
C ASN A 116 8.29 -18.82 0.06
N GLU A 117 9.46 -18.26 -0.26
CA GLU A 117 9.85 -16.94 0.23
C GLU A 117 8.84 -15.87 -0.20
N PHE A 118 8.39 -15.89 -1.46
CA PHE A 118 7.33 -14.99 -1.92
C PHE A 118 6.03 -15.16 -1.12
N GLN A 119 5.56 -16.40 -0.93
CA GLN A 119 4.32 -16.67 -0.22
C GLN A 119 4.39 -16.22 1.25
N GLU A 120 5.52 -16.46 1.91
CA GLU A 120 5.76 -16.02 3.29
C GLU A 120 5.65 -14.49 3.39
N ASN A 121 6.32 -13.75 2.50
CA ASN A 121 6.26 -12.28 2.49
C ASN A 121 4.87 -11.76 2.16
N MET A 122 4.16 -12.36 1.19
CA MET A 122 2.77 -12.00 0.88
C MET A 122 1.87 -12.19 2.11
N ASN A 123 2.01 -13.31 2.82
CA ASN A 123 1.22 -13.60 4.02
C ASN A 123 1.49 -12.57 5.13
N GLN A 124 2.73 -12.10 5.30
CA GLN A 124 3.05 -11.03 6.24
C GLN A 124 2.35 -9.72 5.85
N LEU A 125 2.39 -9.33 4.57
CA LEU A 125 1.72 -8.11 4.11
C LEU A 125 0.20 -8.18 4.27
N THR A 126 -0.41 -9.34 3.97
CA THR A 126 -1.85 -9.53 4.15
C THR A 126 -2.26 -9.49 5.62
N HIS A 127 -1.44 -10.05 6.51
CA HIS A 127 -1.70 -10.03 7.95
C HIS A 127 -1.52 -8.63 8.55
N TYR A 128 -0.52 -7.87 8.09
CA TYR A 128 -0.36 -6.47 8.45
C TYR A 128 -1.62 -5.64 8.15
N CYS A 129 -2.28 -5.86 7.02
CA CYS A 129 -3.53 -5.18 6.65
C CYS A 129 -4.69 -5.46 7.65
N GLU A 130 -4.69 -6.62 8.31
CA GLU A 130 -5.71 -6.95 9.32
C GLU A 130 -5.45 -6.24 10.65
N LEU A 131 -4.16 -6.09 10.99
CA LEU A 131 -3.72 -5.60 12.28
C LEU A 131 -3.55 -4.08 12.37
N GLU A 132 -3.23 -3.40 11.26
CA GLU A 132 -3.00 -1.96 11.27
C GLU A 132 -4.27 -1.18 11.71
N LYS A 133 -4.05 -0.16 12.55
CA LYS A 133 -5.09 0.71 13.13
C LYS A 133 -4.80 2.20 12.94
N ASP A 134 -3.61 2.56 12.48
CA ASP A 134 -3.26 3.94 12.15
C ASP A 134 -3.48 4.21 10.66
N TYR A 135 -4.52 4.98 10.34
CA TYR A 135 -4.95 5.33 8.99
C TYR A 135 -4.68 6.80 8.67
N ARG A 136 -3.87 7.49 9.48
CA ARG A 136 -3.57 8.89 9.23
C ARG A 136 -2.79 9.06 7.94
N SER A 137 -3.17 10.06 7.16
CA SER A 137 -2.50 10.42 5.93
C SER A 137 -1.26 11.28 6.20
N PHE A 138 -1.46 12.58 6.44
CA PHE A 138 -0.45 13.55 6.78
C PHE A 138 -0.52 13.93 8.26
N VAL A 139 0.60 13.85 8.96
CA VAL A 139 0.73 14.33 10.33
C VAL A 139 1.42 15.69 10.29
N VAL A 140 0.72 16.72 10.74
CA VAL A 140 1.24 18.10 10.80
C VAL A 140 2.61 18.12 11.49
N GLU A 141 3.55 18.85 10.90
CA GLU A 141 4.97 18.95 11.31
C GLU A 141 5.82 17.67 11.15
N LYS A 142 5.22 16.50 10.91
CA LYS A 142 5.93 15.22 10.81
C LYS A 142 5.93 14.60 9.40
N GLY A 143 5.03 15.03 8.53
CA GLY A 143 4.92 14.54 7.15
C GLY A 143 4.00 13.33 7.01
N TRP A 144 4.24 12.54 5.98
CA TRP A 144 3.35 11.44 5.59
C TRP A 144 3.47 10.23 6.53
N ALA A 145 2.34 9.82 7.12
CA ALA A 145 2.19 8.52 7.76
C ALA A 145 1.73 7.48 6.73
N HIS A 146 0.60 7.72 6.04
CA HIS A 146 0.20 7.01 4.79
C HIS A 146 0.24 5.47 4.82
N ALA A 147 0.04 4.83 5.97
CA ALA A 147 0.10 3.36 6.06
C ALA A 147 -0.81 2.65 5.02
N PRO A 148 -2.07 3.06 4.80
CA PRO A 148 -2.93 2.47 3.76
C PRO A 148 -2.42 2.65 2.32
N ALA A 149 -1.88 3.83 1.99
CA ALA A 149 -1.32 4.10 0.66
C ALA A 149 0.00 3.34 0.42
N HIS A 150 0.86 3.24 1.43
CA HIS A 150 2.17 2.61 1.32
C HIS A 150 2.08 1.07 1.26
N ILE A 151 1.17 0.46 2.03
CA ILE A 151 0.94 -0.99 1.91
C ILE A 151 0.41 -1.38 0.54
N SER A 152 -0.43 -0.53 -0.07
CA SER A 152 -0.98 -0.77 -1.41
C SER A 152 0.11 -0.95 -2.48
N ASP A 153 1.23 -0.24 -2.38
CA ASP A 153 2.37 -0.39 -3.29
C ASP A 153 3.03 -1.78 -3.14
N ALA A 154 3.21 -2.24 -1.90
CA ALA A 154 3.75 -3.58 -1.66
C ALA A 154 2.79 -4.67 -2.18
N LEU A 155 1.47 -4.47 -2.03
CA LEU A 155 0.48 -5.38 -2.58
C LEU A 155 0.48 -5.36 -4.12
N ASP A 156 0.70 -4.22 -4.77
CA ASP A 156 0.85 -4.15 -6.24
C ASP A 156 2.05 -4.98 -6.71
N GLU A 157 3.19 -4.86 -6.03
CA GLU A 157 4.35 -5.67 -6.36
C GLU A 157 4.13 -7.17 -6.09
N CYS A 158 3.29 -7.54 -5.11
CA CYS A 158 2.82 -8.91 -4.95
C CYS A 158 1.99 -9.39 -6.14
N VAL A 159 1.07 -8.58 -6.67
CA VAL A 159 0.26 -8.90 -7.87
C VAL A 159 1.15 -9.13 -9.09
N ARG A 160 2.20 -8.32 -9.24
CA ARG A 160 3.15 -8.38 -10.36
C ARG A 160 4.07 -9.59 -10.33
N SER A 161 4.14 -10.29 -9.20
CA SER A 161 4.95 -11.49 -9.04
C SER A 161 4.60 -12.57 -10.05
N ARG A 162 5.66 -13.25 -10.53
CA ARG A 162 5.54 -14.46 -11.34
C ARG A 162 4.86 -15.62 -10.59
N PHE A 163 4.81 -15.55 -9.27
CA PHE A 163 4.17 -16.56 -8.43
C PHE A 163 2.70 -16.24 -8.09
N ALA A 164 2.23 -15.02 -8.36
CA ALA A 164 0.84 -14.66 -8.12
C ALA A 164 -0.07 -15.17 -9.24
N GLY A 165 -1.14 -15.87 -8.88
CA GLY A 165 -2.26 -16.23 -9.72
C GLY A 165 -3.57 -15.72 -9.13
N PHE A 166 -4.67 -16.36 -9.53
CA PHE A 166 -6.01 -16.01 -9.07
C PHE A 166 -6.16 -16.08 -7.54
N ASN A 167 -5.65 -17.15 -6.92
CA ASN A 167 -5.76 -17.35 -5.47
C ASN A 167 -5.05 -16.27 -4.66
N GLU A 168 -3.83 -15.89 -5.08
CA GLU A 168 -3.08 -14.80 -4.46
C GLU A 168 -3.82 -13.47 -4.64
N CYS A 169 -4.39 -13.21 -5.83
CA CYS A 169 -5.20 -12.01 -6.06
C CYS A 169 -6.45 -11.97 -5.15
N GLN A 170 -7.10 -13.10 -4.89
CA GLN A 170 -8.22 -13.18 -3.96
C GLN A 170 -7.82 -12.83 -2.52
N ALA A 171 -6.66 -13.32 -2.06
CA ALA A 171 -6.14 -12.97 -0.74
C ALA A 171 -5.85 -11.45 -0.64
N LEU A 172 -5.21 -10.88 -1.66
CA LEU A 172 -4.90 -9.45 -1.73
C LEU A 172 -6.16 -8.59 -1.78
N TRP A 173 -7.22 -9.00 -2.51
CA TRP A 173 -8.53 -8.35 -2.46
C TRP A 173 -9.12 -8.34 -1.05
N GLY A 174 -9.00 -9.45 -0.31
CA GLY A 174 -9.41 -9.52 1.09
C GLY A 174 -8.70 -8.48 1.96
N SER A 175 -7.39 -8.29 1.77
CA SER A 175 -6.61 -7.27 2.49
C SER A 175 -7.02 -5.84 2.13
N LEU A 176 -7.17 -5.53 0.83
CA LEU A 176 -7.65 -4.21 0.37
C LEU A 176 -9.04 -3.90 0.93
N GLN A 177 -9.97 -4.86 0.85
CA GLN A 177 -11.31 -4.75 1.39
C GLN A 177 -11.30 -4.53 2.91
N THR A 178 -10.43 -5.23 3.63
CA THR A 178 -10.27 -5.07 5.08
C THR A 178 -9.85 -3.64 5.43
N MET A 179 -8.86 -3.09 4.72
CA MET A 179 -8.39 -1.72 4.94
C MET A 179 -9.47 -0.68 4.60
N LEU A 180 -10.09 -0.77 3.41
CA LEU A 180 -11.16 0.13 2.99
C LEU A 180 -12.33 0.15 3.98
N ARG A 181 -12.70 -1.02 4.52
CA ARG A 181 -13.81 -1.18 5.46
C ARG A 181 -13.48 -0.71 6.88
N ASN A 182 -12.24 -0.90 7.33
CA ASN A 182 -11.83 -0.60 8.70
C ASN A 182 -11.31 0.83 8.88
N ALA A 183 -11.18 1.59 7.79
CA ALA A 183 -10.80 3.00 7.84
C ALA A 183 -11.72 3.79 8.79
N PRO A 184 -11.17 4.45 9.82
CA PRO A 184 -11.97 5.19 10.79
C PRO A 184 -12.54 6.49 10.21
N ASN A 185 -11.90 7.02 9.15
CA ASN A 185 -12.25 8.26 8.49
C ASN A 185 -12.33 8.07 6.98
N VAL A 186 -12.90 9.07 6.30
CA VAL A 186 -12.83 9.13 4.84
C VAL A 186 -11.38 9.45 4.47
N PHE A 187 -10.84 8.72 3.50
CA PHE A 187 -9.51 8.96 2.95
C PHE A 187 -9.43 10.36 2.33
N ASP A 188 -8.34 11.08 2.61
CA ASP A 188 -8.17 12.49 2.26
C ASP A 188 -6.86 12.78 1.51
N ALA A 189 -6.08 11.75 1.17
CA ALA A 189 -4.78 11.88 0.54
C ALA A 189 -4.50 10.79 -0.52
N GLU A 190 -5.49 10.55 -1.38
CA GLU A 190 -5.39 9.68 -2.56
C GLU A 190 -5.16 8.19 -2.23
N GLU A 191 -5.47 7.73 -1.01
CA GLU A 191 -5.37 6.31 -0.66
C GLU A 191 -6.29 5.44 -1.52
N ASP A 192 -7.42 5.97 -1.97
CA ASP A 192 -8.34 5.38 -2.94
C ASP A 192 -7.69 5.13 -4.31
N GLU A 193 -6.94 6.09 -4.85
CA GLU A 193 -6.14 5.90 -6.07
C GLU A 193 -5.05 4.86 -5.86
N ARG A 194 -4.38 4.89 -4.70
CA ARG A 194 -3.32 3.92 -4.36
C ARG A 194 -3.86 2.50 -4.22
N PHE A 195 -5.05 2.32 -3.63
CA PHE A 195 -5.73 1.03 -3.59
C PHE A 195 -6.17 0.55 -4.97
N ALA A 196 -6.47 1.45 -5.92
CA ALA A 196 -6.86 1.09 -7.28
C ALA A 196 -5.71 0.45 -8.08
N ILE A 197 -4.46 0.84 -7.82
CA ILE A 197 -3.27 0.35 -8.54
C ILE A 197 -3.16 -1.19 -8.55
N PRO A 198 -3.11 -1.90 -7.39
CA PRO A 198 -2.99 -3.36 -7.40
C PRO A 198 -4.16 -4.03 -8.10
N VAL A 199 -5.39 -3.52 -7.97
CA VAL A 199 -6.57 -4.10 -8.63
C VAL A 199 -6.53 -3.93 -10.15
N LEU A 200 -6.06 -2.77 -10.63
CA LEU A 200 -5.80 -2.55 -12.05
C LEU A 200 -4.76 -3.53 -12.56
N ALA A 201 -3.65 -3.70 -11.84
CA ALA A 201 -2.59 -4.62 -12.21
C ALA A 201 -3.10 -6.07 -12.32
N MET A 202 -4.01 -6.51 -11.43
CA MET A 202 -4.60 -7.85 -11.51
C MET A 202 -5.32 -8.09 -12.85
N VAL A 203 -6.08 -7.09 -13.32
CA VAL A 203 -6.82 -7.15 -14.59
C VAL A 203 -5.88 -7.01 -15.78
N GLU A 204 -4.97 -6.04 -15.76
CA GLU A 204 -4.02 -5.78 -16.86
C GLU A 204 -3.11 -6.98 -17.12
N LEU A 205 -2.65 -7.64 -16.04
CA LEU A 205 -1.81 -8.82 -16.11
C LEU A 205 -2.61 -10.11 -16.31
N LYS A 206 -3.93 -10.00 -16.51
CA LYS A 206 -4.85 -11.13 -16.76
C LYS A 206 -4.79 -12.20 -15.67
N LYS A 207 -4.49 -11.80 -14.43
CA LYS A 207 -4.53 -12.67 -13.25
C LYS A 207 -5.96 -12.94 -12.81
N VAL A 208 -6.85 -12.00 -13.12
CA VAL A 208 -8.30 -12.07 -12.90
C VAL A 208 -9.02 -11.51 -14.13
N THR A 209 -10.26 -11.93 -14.35
CA THR A 209 -11.14 -11.35 -15.37
C THR A 209 -11.94 -10.17 -14.81
N LEU A 210 -12.56 -9.37 -15.68
CA LEU A 210 -13.51 -8.34 -15.24
C LEU A 210 -14.74 -8.94 -14.53
N ALA A 211 -15.16 -10.14 -14.94
CA ALA A 211 -16.25 -10.85 -14.28
C ALA A 211 -15.87 -11.23 -12.84
N ASP A 212 -14.62 -11.66 -12.61
CA ASP A 212 -14.12 -11.95 -11.26
C ASP A 212 -14.09 -10.69 -10.40
N LEU A 213 -13.58 -9.58 -10.95
CA LEU A 213 -13.54 -8.28 -10.29
C LEU A 213 -14.94 -7.81 -9.89
N PHE A 214 -15.90 -7.83 -10.81
CA PHE A 214 -17.27 -7.41 -10.54
C PHE A 214 -17.95 -8.33 -9.55
N GLY A 215 -17.78 -9.64 -9.68
CA GLY A 215 -18.26 -10.61 -8.70
C GLY A 215 -17.67 -10.41 -7.30
N TRP A 216 -16.42 -9.94 -7.18
CA TRP A 216 -15.86 -9.53 -5.89
C TRP A 216 -16.52 -8.24 -5.36
N LEU A 217 -16.60 -7.19 -6.18
CA LEU A 217 -17.21 -5.90 -5.80
C LEU A 217 -18.69 -6.04 -5.40
N GLU A 218 -19.46 -6.90 -6.09
CA GLU A 218 -20.85 -7.21 -5.77
C GLU A 218 -20.99 -7.84 -4.37
N LYS A 219 -20.04 -8.69 -3.96
CA LYS A 219 -20.02 -9.34 -2.65
C LYS A 219 -19.54 -8.43 -1.51
N VAL A 220 -18.94 -7.28 -1.81
CA VAL A 220 -18.53 -6.31 -0.78
C VAL A 220 -19.77 -5.74 -0.11
N ASP A 221 -20.09 -6.27 1.07
CA ASP A 221 -21.24 -5.81 1.84
C ASP A 221 -20.86 -4.61 2.73
N ILE A 222 -21.56 -3.49 2.49
CA ILE A 222 -21.49 -2.26 3.28
C ILE A 222 -22.93 -1.80 3.59
N GLN A 223 -23.90 -2.71 3.53
CA GLN A 223 -25.31 -2.37 3.72
C GLN A 223 -25.55 -1.73 5.09
N ASP A 224 -26.36 -0.68 5.04
CA ASP A 224 -26.97 -0.07 6.22
C ASP A 224 -28.12 -0.97 6.67
N PRO A 225 -28.17 -1.45 7.92
CA PRO A 225 -29.42 -1.94 8.47
C PRO A 225 -30.52 -0.89 8.26
N GLU A 226 -31.69 -1.32 7.78
CA GLU A 226 -32.82 -0.43 7.44
C GLU A 226 -33.23 0.46 8.62
N ASP A 227 -32.91 0.05 9.85
CA ASP A 227 -33.25 0.72 11.11
C ASP A 227 -32.13 1.56 11.73
N ILE A 228 -31.02 1.87 11.03
CA ILE A 228 -29.99 2.74 11.62
C ILE A 228 -30.52 4.17 11.81
N PRO A 229 -30.49 4.72 13.04
CA PRO A 229 -30.91 6.09 13.26
C PRO A 229 -30.00 7.08 12.52
N VAL A 230 -30.60 8.00 11.75
CA VAL A 230 -29.90 9.01 10.92
C VAL A 230 -28.86 9.79 11.75
N TYR A 231 -29.22 10.19 12.95
CA TYR A 231 -28.35 10.94 13.87
C TYR A 231 -27.64 10.02 14.86
N SER A 232 -26.86 9.05 14.37
CA SER A 232 -26.10 8.12 15.20
C SER A 232 -24.63 7.97 14.78
N ALA A 233 -23.78 7.58 15.73
CA ALA A 233 -22.38 7.23 15.46
C ALA A 233 -22.26 6.04 14.50
N VAL A 234 -23.20 5.08 14.59
CA VAL A 234 -23.27 3.92 13.69
C VAL A 234 -23.49 4.37 12.24
N ASN A 235 -24.43 5.30 12.01
CA ASN A 235 -24.65 5.88 10.68
C ASN A 235 -23.40 6.60 10.16
N ARG A 236 -22.68 7.32 11.03
CA ARG A 236 -21.44 8.02 10.63
C ARG A 236 -20.35 7.06 10.15
N VAL A 237 -20.15 5.96 10.88
CA VAL A 237 -19.18 4.91 10.52
C VAL A 237 -19.56 4.26 9.19
N ASN A 238 -20.84 3.95 9.00
CA ASN A 238 -21.28 3.37 7.73
C ASN A 238 -21.15 4.33 6.55
N LEU A 239 -21.49 5.62 6.75
CA LEU A 239 -21.28 6.64 5.73
C LEU A 239 -19.80 6.72 5.34
N THR A 240 -18.87 6.67 6.29
CA THR A 240 -17.43 6.64 6.00
C THR A 240 -17.06 5.46 5.09
N LYS A 241 -17.50 4.24 5.43
CA LYS A 241 -17.23 3.05 4.60
C LYS A 241 -17.81 3.19 3.20
N ARG A 242 -19.05 3.66 3.07
CA ARG A 242 -19.71 3.90 1.77
C ARG A 242 -18.96 4.93 0.94
N VAL A 243 -18.51 6.03 1.56
CA VAL A 243 -17.75 7.08 0.85
C VAL A 243 -16.40 6.54 0.36
N ASN A 244 -15.63 5.84 1.19
CA ASN A 244 -14.35 5.25 0.79
C ASN A 244 -14.53 4.26 -0.36
N MET A 245 -15.54 3.38 -0.26
CA MET A 245 -15.81 2.39 -1.30
C MET A 245 -16.27 3.05 -2.61
N LYS A 246 -17.11 4.07 -2.51
CA LYS A 246 -17.55 4.87 -3.65
C LYS A 246 -16.37 5.56 -4.35
N HIS A 247 -15.47 6.18 -3.59
CA HIS A 247 -14.27 6.82 -4.14
C HIS A 247 -13.38 5.80 -4.85
N PHE A 248 -13.09 4.67 -4.20
CA PHE A 248 -12.31 3.59 -4.78
C PHE A 248 -12.91 3.03 -6.10
N ILE A 249 -14.23 2.79 -6.18
CA ILE A 249 -14.89 2.39 -7.44
C ILE A 249 -14.77 3.46 -8.51
N ARG A 250 -14.88 4.74 -8.16
CA ARG A 250 -14.74 5.84 -9.11
C ARG A 250 -13.31 5.93 -9.65
N CYS A 251 -12.30 5.73 -8.82
CA CYS A 251 -10.91 5.61 -9.25
C CYS A 251 -10.75 4.42 -10.21
N LEU A 252 -11.23 3.22 -9.86
CA LEU A 252 -11.21 2.05 -10.74
C LEU A 252 -11.87 2.34 -12.09
N TYR A 253 -13.08 2.91 -12.10
CA TYR A 253 -13.78 3.29 -13.31
C TYR A 253 -12.93 4.21 -14.19
N MET A 254 -12.40 5.29 -13.62
CA MET A 254 -11.61 6.28 -14.36
C MET A 254 -10.36 5.65 -14.96
N ARG A 255 -9.58 4.91 -14.16
CA ARG A 255 -8.33 4.29 -14.60
C ARG A 255 -8.56 3.15 -15.61
N MET A 256 -9.57 2.30 -15.41
CA MET A 256 -9.91 1.23 -16.35
C MET A 256 -10.41 1.77 -17.69
N LYS A 257 -11.19 2.85 -17.66
CA LYS A 257 -11.66 3.52 -18.87
C LYS A 257 -10.51 4.16 -19.64
N GLU A 258 -9.60 4.85 -18.96
CA GLU A 258 -8.39 5.44 -19.57
C GLU A 258 -7.55 4.36 -20.27
N LYS A 259 -7.41 3.18 -19.65
CA LYS A 259 -6.69 2.03 -20.20
C LYS A 259 -7.48 1.21 -21.22
N SER A 260 -8.68 1.65 -21.62
CA SER A 260 -9.57 0.95 -22.56
C SER A 260 -9.89 -0.50 -22.15
N LEU A 261 -9.94 -0.78 -20.83
CA LEU A 261 -10.25 -2.10 -20.30
C LEU A 261 -11.75 -2.39 -20.25
N LEU A 262 -12.60 -1.37 -20.41
CA LEU A 262 -14.06 -1.50 -20.26
C LEU A 262 -14.78 -1.39 -21.60
N GLY A 263 -15.62 -2.38 -21.90
CA GLY A 263 -16.66 -2.27 -22.93
C GLY A 263 -17.90 -1.54 -22.40
N LYS A 264 -18.88 -1.32 -23.28
CA LYS A 264 -20.13 -0.62 -22.93
C LYS A 264 -20.88 -1.30 -21.78
N GLU A 265 -21.00 -2.62 -21.82
CA GLU A 265 -21.66 -3.41 -20.76
C GLU A 265 -20.93 -3.30 -19.42
N GLN A 266 -19.60 -3.37 -19.42
CA GLN A 266 -18.80 -3.26 -18.19
C GLN A 266 -18.87 -1.85 -17.59
N VAL A 267 -19.00 -0.81 -18.43
CA VAL A 267 -19.28 0.56 -17.96
C VAL A 267 -20.62 0.62 -17.25
N GLU A 268 -21.68 0.03 -17.82
CA GLU A 268 -23.02 0.01 -17.20
C GLU A 268 -23.01 -0.76 -15.87
N GLN A 269 -22.31 -1.90 -15.80
CA GLN A 269 -22.15 -2.69 -14.56
C GLN A 269 -21.41 -1.92 -13.47
N LEU A 270 -20.32 -1.20 -13.78
CA LEU A 270 -19.60 -0.37 -12.79
C LEU A 270 -20.44 0.80 -12.28
N ILE A 271 -21.25 1.42 -13.14
CA ILE A 271 -22.19 2.47 -12.72
C ILE A 271 -23.22 1.89 -11.75
N GLN A 272 -23.82 0.74 -12.07
CA GLN A 272 -24.77 0.06 -11.17
C GLN A 272 -24.11 -0.32 -9.83
N LEU A 273 -22.86 -0.79 -9.85
CA LEU A 273 -22.08 -1.05 -8.64
C LEU A 273 -21.85 0.22 -7.82
N GLU A 274 -21.60 1.38 -8.44
CA GLU A 274 -21.45 2.65 -7.72
C GLU A 274 -22.75 3.04 -7.00
N HIS A 275 -23.91 2.78 -7.61
CA HIS A 275 -25.22 3.09 -7.01
C HIS A 275 -25.43 2.37 -5.68
N LYS A 276 -24.91 1.14 -5.53
CA LYS A 276 -24.92 0.39 -4.26
C LYS A 276 -24.30 1.18 -3.10
N PHE A 277 -23.27 1.99 -3.39
CA PHE A 277 -22.58 2.81 -2.40
C PHE A 277 -23.05 4.26 -2.37
N ASN A 278 -23.90 4.66 -3.33
CA ASN A 278 -24.47 6.00 -3.49
C ASN A 278 -26.01 6.00 -3.63
N PRO A 279 -26.77 5.39 -2.68
CA PRO A 279 -28.20 5.10 -2.87
C PRO A 279 -29.10 6.35 -2.92
N TYR A 280 -28.63 7.51 -2.45
CA TYR A 280 -29.44 8.73 -2.38
C TYR A 280 -29.40 9.59 -3.64
N PHE A 281 -28.51 9.30 -4.59
CA PHE A 281 -28.36 10.13 -5.80
C PHE A 281 -29.28 9.69 -6.95
N TYR A 282 -29.63 8.41 -7.02
CA TYR A 282 -30.34 7.81 -8.16
C TYR A 282 -31.79 7.40 -7.87
N ASN A 283 -32.25 7.57 -6.63
CA ASN A 283 -33.65 7.39 -6.22
C ASN A 283 -34.41 8.73 -6.14
N ILE A 284 -33.94 9.76 -6.85
CA ILE A 284 -34.58 11.08 -7.00
C ILE A 284 -35.09 11.22 -8.43
#